data_AF-A0A1G7B2K3-F1
#
_entry.id   AF-A0A1G7B2K3-F1
#
_cell.length_a   1.000
_cell.length_b   1.000
_cell.length_c   1.000
_cell.angle_alpha   90.00
_cell.angle_beta   90.00
_cell.angle_gamma   90.00
#
_symmetry.space_group_name_H-M   'P 1'
#
loop_
_entity.id
_entity.type
_entity.pdbx_description
1 polymer ?
#
loop_
_entity_poly.entity_id
_entity_poly.type
_entity_poly.pdbx_seq_one_letter_code
_entity_poly.pdbx_strand_id
1 'polypeptide(L)'
;MILEETDKLYLYDSYGDAYLIDKESRDILFTDSFYGGPSCALIDPNNKYAIVAGKHLTLWDCYEGNNKLTKFETEQFCWIERLRLINENTMQILLDPWFQYSAIWELTVSNKSLFKISDFMKYKNLPYTDNIVWCFIIKPLVEPYSGLYTSEF
;
A
#
# COMPACT_ATOMS: atom_id res chain seq x y z
N MET A 1 11.48 11.67 11.33
CA MET A 1 10.19 11.26 11.90
C MET A 1 10.05 9.76 11.71
N ILE A 2 9.67 9.00 12.74
CA ILE A 2 9.37 7.57 12.56
C ILE A 2 8.06 7.48 11.78
N LEU A 3 8.06 6.72 10.70
CA LEU A 3 6.87 6.47 9.87
C LEU A 3 6.14 5.24 10.37
N GLU A 4 6.89 4.15 10.58
CA GLU A 4 6.38 2.86 11.06
C GLU A 4 7.50 2.10 11.79
N GLU A 5 7.12 1.22 12.72
CA GLU A 5 8.07 0.37 13.40
C GLU A 5 7.48 -0.96 13.89
N THR A 6 8.35 -1.95 14.01
CA THR A 6 8.10 -3.24 14.65
C THR A 6 9.16 -3.52 15.71
N ASP A 7 9.20 -4.74 16.25
CA ASP A 7 10.29 -5.19 17.12
C ASP A 7 11.66 -5.26 16.41
N LYS A 8 11.68 -5.54 15.10
CA LYS A 8 12.91 -5.74 14.32
C LYS A 8 13.26 -4.60 13.38
N LEU A 9 12.27 -3.94 12.81
CA LEU A 9 12.46 -2.94 11.76
C LEU A 9 11.98 -1.59 12.27
N TYR A 10 12.61 -0.52 11.83
CA TYR A 10 11.97 0.79 11.82
C TYR A 10 12.20 1.49 10.50
N LEU A 11 11.15 2.18 10.06
CA LEU A 11 11.16 3.01 8.89
C LEU A 11 11.05 4.47 9.35
N TYR A 12 11.99 5.29 8.94
CA TYR A 12 12.00 6.70 9.30
C TYR A 12 12.24 7.60 8.10
N ASP A 13 11.60 8.76 8.14
CA ASP A 13 11.81 9.87 7.22
C ASP A 13 12.81 10.87 7.84
N SER A 14 13.73 11.37 7.02
CA SER A 14 14.59 12.50 7.34
C SER A 14 14.74 13.38 6.11
N TYR A 15 14.14 14.58 6.17
CA TYR A 15 14.21 15.59 5.11
C TYR A 15 13.76 15.09 3.72
N GLY A 16 12.79 14.17 3.68
CA GLY A 16 12.26 13.61 2.44
C GLY A 16 12.94 12.32 1.98
N ASP A 17 13.99 11.89 2.68
CA ASP A 17 14.61 10.58 2.47
C ASP A 17 14.04 9.56 3.46
N ALA A 18 13.56 8.45 2.94
CA ALA A 18 13.06 7.32 3.71
C ALA A 18 14.16 6.26 3.86
N TYR A 19 14.26 5.71 5.06
CA TYR A 19 15.24 4.69 5.41
C TYR A 19 14.56 3.56 6.16
N LEU A 20 14.81 2.33 5.73
CA LEU A 20 14.48 1.14 6.50
C LEU A 20 15.73 0.61 7.16
N ILE A 21 15.67 0.39 8.47
CA ILE A 21 16.79 -0.06 9.28
C ILE A 21 16.42 -1.30 10.08
N ASP A 22 17.35 -2.25 10.10
CA ASP A 22 17.33 -3.36 11.04
C ASP A 22 17.77 -2.89 12.44
N LYS A 23 16.93 -3.10 13.46
CA LYS A 23 17.17 -2.61 14.82
C LYS A 23 18.30 -3.36 15.53
N GLU A 24 18.53 -4.63 15.18
CA GLU A 24 19.53 -5.48 15.81
C GLU A 24 20.92 -5.17 15.24
N SER A 25 21.09 -5.26 13.92
CA SER A 25 22.38 -5.04 13.27
C SER A 25 22.71 -3.57 13.05
N ARG A 26 21.69 -2.69 13.06
CA ARG A 26 21.78 -1.27 12.68
C ARG A 26 22.06 -1.03 11.19
N ASP A 27 21.93 -2.07 10.36
CA ASP A 27 22.12 -1.94 8.92
C ASP A 27 20.96 -1.18 8.28
N ILE A 28 21.31 -0.34 7.30
CA ILE A 28 20.32 0.28 6.40
C ILE A 28 19.96 -0.75 5.33
N LEU A 29 18.73 -1.25 5.39
CA LEU A 29 18.20 -2.24 4.46
C LEU A 29 17.81 -1.61 3.12
N PHE A 30 17.30 -0.37 3.14
CA PHE A 30 17.18 0.48 1.96
C PHE A 30 17.13 1.97 2.31
N THR A 31 17.42 2.80 1.30
CA THR A 31 17.22 4.25 1.31
C THR A 31 16.54 4.67 0.00
N ASP A 32 15.61 5.62 0.05
CA ASP A 32 14.98 6.19 -1.15
C ASP A 32 14.42 7.59 -0.89
N SER A 33 14.46 8.45 -1.92
CA SER A 33 14.13 9.88 -1.81
C SER A 33 12.73 10.18 -2.36
N PHE A 34 11.90 10.85 -1.57
CA PHE A 34 10.51 11.18 -1.92
C PHE A 34 10.33 12.69 -2.08
N TYR A 35 9.86 13.12 -3.25
CA TYR A 35 9.50 14.51 -3.47
C TYR A 35 8.32 14.91 -2.58
N GLY A 36 8.53 15.90 -1.70
CA GLY A 36 7.57 16.32 -0.68
C GLY A 36 7.55 15.43 0.58
N GLY A 37 8.43 14.44 0.65
CA GLY A 37 8.47 13.43 1.70
C GLY A 37 7.48 12.28 1.50
N PRO A 38 7.65 11.19 2.25
CA PRO A 38 6.69 10.10 2.27
C PRO A 38 5.39 10.53 2.97
N SER A 39 4.26 10.11 2.41
CA SER A 39 2.91 10.37 2.95
C SER A 39 2.44 9.25 3.87
N CYS A 40 2.85 8.02 3.59
CA CYS A 40 2.42 6.84 4.32
C CYS A 40 3.43 5.71 4.22
N ALA A 41 3.34 4.78 5.15
CA ALA A 41 4.21 3.62 5.24
C ALA A 41 3.46 2.43 5.83
N LEU A 42 4.04 1.24 5.67
CA LEU A 42 3.56 0.01 6.29
C LEU A 42 4.73 -0.96 6.46
N ILE A 43 4.79 -1.65 7.60
CA ILE A 43 5.69 -2.80 7.79
C ILE A 43 4.83 -4.04 8.06
N ASP A 44 5.16 -5.14 7.39
CA ASP A 44 4.55 -6.44 7.68
C ASP A 44 4.80 -6.84 9.14
N PRO A 45 3.78 -7.29 9.91
CA PRO A 45 3.97 -7.73 11.28
C PRO A 45 4.99 -8.87 11.45
N ASN A 46 5.26 -9.66 10.41
CA ASN A 46 6.28 -10.71 10.41
C ASN A 46 7.63 -10.24 9.87
N ASN A 47 7.80 -8.94 9.61
CA ASN A 47 9.02 -8.31 9.12
C ASN A 47 9.51 -8.85 7.76
N LYS A 48 8.60 -9.39 6.92
CA LYS A 48 8.97 -9.94 5.61
C LYS A 48 9.03 -8.89 4.50
N TYR A 49 8.33 -7.78 4.66
CA TYR A 49 8.36 -6.66 3.74
C TYR A 49 8.06 -5.34 4.46
N ALA A 50 8.43 -4.25 3.80
CA ALA A 50 8.13 -2.90 4.21
C ALA A 50 7.85 -2.06 2.97
N ILE A 51 6.93 -1.10 3.13
CA ILE A 51 6.54 -0.17 2.08
C ILE A 51 6.63 1.24 2.61
N VAL A 52 7.14 2.11 1.76
CA VAL A 52 7.04 3.55 1.91
C VAL A 52 6.44 4.14 0.65
N ALA A 53 5.53 5.09 0.80
CA ALA A 53 4.83 5.70 -0.30
C ALA A 53 4.65 7.20 -0.12
N GLY A 54 4.49 7.89 -1.25
CA GLY A 54 4.36 9.34 -1.35
C GLY A 54 4.26 9.69 -2.83
N LYS A 55 5.26 10.38 -3.39
CA LYS A 55 5.34 10.58 -4.84
C LYS A 55 5.25 9.27 -5.62
N HIS A 56 5.99 8.25 -5.19
CA HIS A 56 5.98 6.88 -5.73
C HIS A 56 5.80 5.88 -4.59
N LEU A 57 5.80 4.58 -4.90
CA LEU A 57 5.82 3.51 -3.89
C LEU A 57 7.11 2.72 -4.01
N THR A 58 7.75 2.48 -2.87
CA THR A 58 8.93 1.61 -2.77
C THR A 58 8.63 0.46 -1.83
N LEU A 59 8.76 -0.75 -2.36
CA LEU A 59 8.60 -2.02 -1.66
C LEU A 59 9.97 -2.64 -1.43
N TRP A 60 10.31 -2.87 -0.17
CA TRP A 60 11.38 -3.78 0.23
C TRP A 60 10.77 -5.10 0.65
N ASP A 61 11.31 -6.20 0.13
CA ASP A 61 10.93 -7.56 0.50
C ASP A 61 12.16 -8.43 0.79
N CYS A 62 12.08 -9.27 1.82
CA CYS A 62 13.14 -10.21 2.20
C CYS A 62 12.58 -11.63 2.33
N TYR A 63 12.14 -12.17 1.20
CA TYR A 63 11.75 -13.57 1.11
C TYR A 63 13.00 -14.45 0.91
N GLU A 64 13.09 -15.55 1.66
CA GLU A 64 14.18 -16.53 1.58
C GLU A 64 15.58 -15.93 1.85
N GLY A 65 15.65 -14.86 2.65
CA GLY A 65 16.90 -14.18 2.99
C GLY A 65 17.48 -13.27 1.89
N ASN A 66 16.73 -13.06 0.80
CA ASN A 66 17.15 -12.19 -0.30
C ASN A 66 16.43 -10.85 -0.21
N ASN A 67 17.18 -9.79 0.10
CA ASN A 67 16.68 -8.42 0.06
C ASN A 67 16.43 -7.99 -1.39
N LYS A 68 15.20 -7.57 -1.68
CA LYS A 68 14.80 -7.02 -2.98
C LYS A 68 14.11 -5.69 -2.78
N LEU A 69 14.43 -4.75 -3.66
CA LEU A 69 13.78 -3.45 -3.72
C LEU A 69 13.02 -3.35 -5.05
N THR A 70 11.76 -2.93 -4.99
CA THR A 70 10.91 -2.73 -6.16
C THR A 70 10.24 -1.37 -6.05
N LYS A 71 10.42 -0.54 -7.08
CA LYS A 71 9.81 0.78 -7.16
C LYS A 71 8.66 0.78 -8.17
N PHE A 72 7.55 1.38 -7.77
CA PHE A 72 6.36 1.53 -8.59
C PHE A 72 6.09 3.03 -8.78
N GLU A 73 6.24 3.49 -10.02
CA GLU A 73 5.96 4.87 -10.40
C GLU A 73 5.53 4.92 -11.86
N THR A 74 4.38 5.51 -12.12
CA THR A 74 3.94 5.87 -13.46
C THR A 74 3.20 7.20 -13.42
N GLU A 75 2.90 7.79 -14.57
CA GLU A 75 2.08 9.01 -14.62
C GLU A 75 0.71 8.84 -13.94
N GLN A 76 0.11 7.64 -14.03
CA GLN A 76 -1.20 7.33 -13.45
C GLN A 76 -1.12 6.75 -12.04
N PHE A 77 0.06 6.27 -11.62
CA PHE A 77 0.33 5.71 -10.30
C PHE A 77 1.45 6.52 -9.65
N CYS A 78 1.04 7.64 -9.05
CA CYS A 78 1.89 8.50 -8.25
C CYS A 78 1.00 9.31 -7.29
N TRP A 79 1.63 10.01 -6.35
CA TRP A 79 0.93 10.75 -5.29
C TRP A 79 0.05 9.83 -4.46
N ILE A 80 0.64 8.77 -3.91
CA ILE A 80 -0.01 7.88 -2.97
C ILE A 80 -0.28 8.67 -1.68
N GLU A 81 -1.49 8.54 -1.16
CA GLU A 81 -1.97 9.26 0.01
C GLU A 81 -2.19 8.32 1.20
N ARG A 82 -2.77 7.13 0.97
CA ARG A 82 -3.03 6.15 2.04
C ARG A 82 -2.80 4.71 1.58
N LEU A 83 -2.37 3.89 2.54
CA LEU A 83 -2.30 2.44 2.42
C LEU A 83 -3.33 1.80 3.34
N ARG A 84 -3.85 0.64 2.94
CA ARG A 84 -4.69 -0.22 3.78
C ARG A 84 -4.35 -1.67 3.53
N LEU A 85 -3.90 -2.38 4.56
CA LEU A 85 -3.74 -3.82 4.49
C LEU A 85 -5.11 -4.50 4.41
N ILE A 86 -5.30 -5.39 3.44
CA ILE A 86 -6.52 -6.19 3.29
C ILE A 86 -6.32 -7.59 3.88
N ASN A 87 -5.14 -8.15 3.65
CA ASN A 87 -4.64 -9.39 4.25
C ASN A 87 -3.11 -9.40 4.21
N GLU A 88 -2.47 -10.47 4.65
CA GLU A 88 -1.01 -10.60 4.73
C GLU A 88 -0.24 -10.31 3.43
N ASN A 89 -0.86 -10.48 2.26
CA ASN A 89 -0.21 -10.39 0.96
C ASN A 89 -0.81 -9.33 0.03
N THR A 90 -1.92 -8.70 0.44
CA THR A 90 -2.68 -7.77 -0.41
C THR A 90 -2.99 -6.48 0.33
N MET A 91 -2.77 -5.36 -0.34
CA MET A 91 -3.11 -4.04 0.16
C MET A 91 -3.77 -3.17 -0.88
N GLN A 92 -4.60 -2.25 -0.39
CA GLN A 92 -5.18 -1.19 -1.16
C GLN A 92 -4.39 0.11 -0.99
N ILE A 93 -4.32 0.85 -2.09
CA ILE A 93 -3.53 2.06 -2.22
C ILE A 93 -4.46 3.14 -2.75
N LEU A 94 -4.66 4.20 -1.95
CA LEU A 94 -5.37 5.39 -2.37
C LEU A 94 -4.38 6.39 -2.93
N LEU A 95 -4.59 6.83 -4.16
CA LEU A 95 -3.92 8.03 -4.68
C LEU A 95 -4.63 9.29 -4.18
N ASP A 96 -3.89 10.40 -4.14
CA ASP A 96 -4.37 11.74 -3.79
C ASP A 96 -5.78 11.97 -4.38
N PRO A 97 -6.80 12.20 -3.54
CA PRO A 97 -8.19 12.42 -3.97
C PRO A 97 -8.40 13.63 -4.90
N TRP A 98 -7.46 14.58 -4.93
CA TRP A 98 -7.49 15.77 -5.80
C TRP A 98 -6.67 15.62 -7.07
N PHE A 99 -5.87 14.55 -7.17
CA PHE A 99 -5.08 14.28 -8.36
C PHE A 99 -5.96 13.88 -9.56
N GLN A 100 -5.55 14.24 -10.77
CA GLN A 100 -6.34 13.99 -11.99
C GLN A 100 -6.58 12.50 -12.27
N TYR A 101 -5.68 11.62 -11.80
CA TYR A 101 -5.80 10.17 -11.90
C TYR A 101 -6.18 9.51 -10.57
N SER A 102 -6.85 10.25 -9.67
CA SER A 102 -7.25 9.71 -8.38
C SER A 102 -8.00 8.39 -8.52
N ALA A 103 -7.51 7.37 -7.83
CA ALA A 103 -7.91 6.00 -8.00
C ALA A 103 -7.54 5.19 -6.76
N ILE A 104 -8.19 4.03 -6.63
CA ILE A 104 -7.78 3.00 -5.69
C ILE A 104 -7.16 1.85 -6.47
N TRP A 105 -5.97 1.47 -6.04
CA TRP A 105 -5.17 0.39 -6.60
C TRP A 105 -5.04 -0.76 -5.60
N GLU A 106 -4.74 -1.94 -6.10
CA GLU A 106 -4.38 -3.10 -5.31
C GLU A 106 -2.96 -3.55 -5.66
N LEU A 107 -2.18 -3.85 -4.62
CA LEU A 107 -0.87 -4.48 -4.75
C LEU A 107 -0.90 -5.85 -4.09
N THR A 108 -0.53 -6.88 -4.86
CA THR A 108 -0.16 -8.19 -4.32
C THR A 108 1.35 -8.25 -4.14
N VAL A 109 1.81 -8.40 -2.89
CA VAL A 109 3.23 -8.26 -2.52
C VAL A 109 4.08 -9.40 -3.13
N SER A 110 3.61 -10.65 -2.99
CA SER A 110 4.39 -11.84 -3.38
C SER A 110 4.79 -11.87 -4.86
N ASN A 111 3.94 -11.38 -5.76
CA ASN A 111 4.18 -11.37 -7.21
C ASN A 111 4.34 -9.96 -7.78
N LYS A 112 4.29 -8.92 -6.94
CA LYS A 112 4.45 -7.51 -7.34
C LYS A 112 3.41 -7.06 -8.37
N SER A 113 2.25 -7.70 -8.39
CA SER A 113 1.15 -7.35 -9.27
C SER A 113 0.43 -6.13 -8.74
N LEU A 114 0.45 -5.06 -9.53
CA LEU A 114 -0.20 -3.78 -9.25
C LEU A 114 -1.30 -3.55 -10.28
N PHE A 115 -2.54 -3.35 -9.83
CA PHE A 115 -3.66 -3.08 -10.74
C PHE A 115 -4.66 -2.10 -10.13
N LYS A 116 -5.32 -1.35 -11.00
CA LYS A 116 -6.32 -0.37 -10.60
C LYS A 116 -7.65 -1.06 -10.33
N ILE A 117 -8.23 -0.84 -9.16
CA ILE A 117 -9.54 -1.39 -8.77
C ILE A 117 -10.67 -0.47 -9.24
N SER A 118 -10.52 0.84 -9.01
CA SER A 118 -11.52 1.84 -9.43
C SER A 118 -10.91 3.24 -9.52
N ASP A 119 -11.60 4.12 -10.23
CA ASP A 119 -11.44 5.56 -10.05
C ASP A 119 -11.94 6.01 -8.66
N PHE A 120 -11.40 7.11 -8.14
CA PHE A 120 -11.81 7.72 -6.86
C PHE A 120 -12.05 9.22 -7.02
N MET A 121 -13.13 9.58 -7.71
CA MET A 121 -13.42 10.98 -8.04
C MET A 121 -14.21 11.73 -6.94
N LYS A 122 -14.39 11.13 -5.76
CA LYS A 122 -15.29 11.62 -4.71
C LYS A 122 -14.95 13.03 -4.21
N TYR A 123 -13.67 13.38 -4.17
CA TYR A 123 -13.19 14.67 -3.65
C TYR A 123 -12.79 15.66 -4.75
N LYS A 124 -12.99 15.28 -6.02
CA LYS A 124 -12.64 16.12 -7.16
C LYS A 124 -13.46 17.42 -7.11
N ASN A 125 -12.77 18.55 -7.20
CA ASN A 125 -13.34 19.90 -7.10
C ASN A 125 -13.95 20.25 -5.74
N LEU A 126 -13.73 19.46 -4.69
CA LEU A 126 -14.06 19.84 -3.32
C LEU A 126 -12.85 20.53 -2.66
N PRO A 127 -13.06 21.38 -1.64
CA PRO A 127 -11.96 21.89 -0.82
C PRO A 127 -11.15 20.75 -0.18
N TYR A 128 -9.87 21.01 0.06
CA TYR A 128 -8.98 20.07 0.73
C TYR A 128 -9.49 19.66 2.12
N THR A 129 -9.29 18.40 2.49
CA THR A 129 -9.56 17.89 3.84
C THR A 129 -8.68 16.69 4.18
N ASP A 130 -8.18 16.64 5.42
CA ASP A 130 -7.43 15.48 5.92
C ASP A 130 -8.33 14.24 6.11
N ASN A 131 -9.63 14.45 6.32
CA ASN A 131 -10.61 13.41 6.65
C ASN A 131 -11.17 12.72 5.39
N ILE A 132 -10.31 11.95 4.74
CA ILE A 132 -10.66 11.22 3.52
C ILE A 132 -11.38 9.91 3.87
N VAL A 133 -12.67 9.85 3.54
CA VAL A 133 -13.51 8.66 3.69
C VAL A 133 -13.50 7.87 2.40
N TRP A 134 -12.78 6.75 2.42
CA TRP A 134 -12.63 5.83 1.29
C TRP A 134 -12.95 4.39 1.75
N CYS A 135 -14.20 3.97 1.55
CA CYS A 135 -14.63 2.60 1.80
C CYS A 135 -15.03 1.97 0.48
N PHE A 136 -14.52 0.78 0.19
CA PHE A 136 -15.24 -0.12 -0.70
C PHE A 136 -16.28 -0.85 0.13
N ILE A 137 -17.52 -0.84 -0.36
CA ILE A 137 -18.45 -1.91 -0.04
C ILE A 137 -17.80 -3.17 -0.63
N ILE A 138 -17.34 -4.08 0.23
CA ILE A 138 -16.98 -5.43 -0.17
C ILE A 138 -18.16 -5.92 -0.99
N LYS A 139 -17.98 -6.18 -2.29
CA LYS A 139 -19.03 -6.87 -3.05
C LYS A 139 -19.39 -8.11 -2.23
N PRO A 140 -20.66 -8.30 -1.82
CA PRO A 140 -21.01 -9.51 -1.10
C PRO A 140 -20.52 -10.68 -1.96
N LEU A 141 -19.77 -11.59 -1.32
CA LEU A 141 -19.43 -12.87 -1.91
C LEU A 141 -20.76 -13.44 -2.43
N VAL A 142 -20.88 -13.55 -3.75
CA VAL A 142 -21.98 -14.30 -4.35
C VAL A 142 -21.78 -15.72 -3.84
N GLU A 143 -22.62 -16.15 -2.91
CA GLU A 143 -22.66 -17.54 -2.48
C GLU A 143 -22.77 -18.43 -3.74
N PRO A 144 -21.99 -19.51 -3.85
CA PRO A 144 -22.20 -20.44 -4.94
C PRO A 144 -23.59 -21.03 -4.78
N TYR A 145 -24.44 -20.85 -5.80
CA TYR A 145 -25.67 -21.61 -5.95
C TYR A 145 -25.34 -23.10 -5.82
N SER A 146 -25.55 -23.68 -4.64
CA SER A 146 -25.69 -25.11 -4.48
C SER A 146 -27.11 -25.46 -4.94
N GLY A 147 -27.22 -25.80 -6.22
CA GLY A 147 -28.36 -26.55 -6.71
C GLY A 147 -28.46 -27.84 -5.90
N LEU A 148 -29.57 -28.01 -5.19
CA LEU A 148 -30.03 -29.31 -4.76
C LEU A 148 -31.39 -29.55 -5.41
N TYR A 149 -31.35 -30.46 -6.38
CA TYR A 149 -32.50 -31.26 -6.76
C TYR A 149 -33.08 -31.92 -5.52
N THR A 150 -34.36 -31.68 -5.26
CA THR A 150 -35.22 -32.68 -4.61
C THR A 150 -36.50 -32.78 -5.44
N SER A 151 -36.55 -33.83 -6.25
CA SER A 151 -37.79 -34.44 -6.66
C SER A 151 -38.51 -34.96 -5.42
N GLU A 152 -39.75 -34.57 -5.21
CA GLU A 152 -40.82 -35.34 -4.55
C GLU A 152 -42.09 -34.48 -4.52
N PHE A 153 -42.99 -34.72 -5.48
CA PHE A 153 -44.35 -35.25 -5.33
C PHE A 153 -45.05 -35.30 -6.69
#